data_AF-A0A6J4Y278-F1
#
_entry.id   AF-A0A6J4Y278-F1
#
_cell.length_a   1.000
_cell.length_b   1.000
_cell.length_c   1.000
_cell.angle_alpha   90.00
_cell.angle_beta   90.00
_cell.angle_gamma   90.00
#
_symmetry.space_group_name_H-M   'P 1'
#
loop_
_entity.id
_entity.type
_entity.pdbx_description
1 polymer ?
#
loop_
_entity_poly.entity_id
_entity_poly.type
_entity_poly.pdbx_seq_one_letter_code
_entity_poly.pdbx_strand_id
1 'polypeptide(L)'
;MTKRSDSTIRHSTFDIRHFVKYVTTIIIFCLFSVTHGHAADCDEFVTLVKPAKDAYMKAHRIYPVPEHLKALAQRFVPRLWVHPDSWQPIAFEDYLAQARVVRNSDQQVILRDPGWRELAGLREEEQCGVHLDAPEIVSRNPAPLYIQVFWDESPADPAEKWTYIKYNLVFDWSGLAAEIGWLGRVGAHLSGGRIDRWHRLDIHLAAIMAFDRSRKLRLLTLAQHNHQQTFIPGRDFPADAAPHLVAALHSNELYLDDGRTAPAFHRVVPFFNGVAFLIDETRKPRLWARDIAYGRNAGGREVQLRPVFIEPDHPLANFAGLLAPPRRLLGIYIGRDGPPGYNYYAPPAYIPLVNFAAMGYWRAGDQDLLQQLEPMINDGDPMHGTDWTKIVALMRKRLAQSIALNPGSISTTQND
;
A
#
# COMPACT_ATOMS: atom_id res chain seq x y z
N MET A 1 -42.09 -22.22 -25.88
CA MET A 1 -40.90 -21.48 -26.35
C MET A 1 -40.32 -20.69 -25.20
N THR A 2 -39.43 -21.32 -24.43
CA THR A 2 -38.74 -20.71 -23.27
C THR A 2 -37.27 -20.62 -23.61
N LYS A 3 -36.80 -19.42 -23.97
CA LYS A 3 -35.37 -19.14 -24.17
C LYS A 3 -34.72 -19.04 -22.78
N ARG A 4 -33.98 -20.08 -22.40
CA ARG A 4 -32.94 -19.99 -21.36
C ARG A 4 -31.80 -19.12 -21.91
N SER A 5 -31.50 -18.01 -21.25
CA SER A 5 -30.28 -17.25 -21.49
C SER A 5 -29.16 -17.87 -20.67
N ASP A 6 -28.30 -18.67 -21.31
CA ASP A 6 -27.02 -19.06 -20.75
C ASP A 6 -26.08 -17.85 -20.74
N SER A 7 -25.99 -17.16 -19.60
CA SER A 7 -24.92 -16.20 -19.34
C SER A 7 -23.69 -16.97 -18.85
N THR A 8 -22.86 -17.43 -19.78
CA THR A 8 -21.55 -17.98 -19.46
C THR A 8 -20.65 -16.84 -18.98
N ILE A 9 -20.53 -16.68 -17.67
CA ILE A 9 -19.53 -15.80 -17.05
C ILE A 9 -18.17 -16.45 -17.33
N ARG A 10 -17.42 -15.89 -18.28
CA ARG A 10 -16.01 -16.27 -18.50
C ARG A 10 -15.21 -15.80 -17.28
N HIS A 11 -14.73 -16.75 -16.47
CA HIS A 11 -13.69 -16.51 -15.49
C HIS A 11 -12.45 -15.98 -16.21
N SER A 12 -12.04 -14.75 -15.92
CA SER A 12 -10.74 -14.24 -16.36
C SER A 12 -9.68 -14.86 -15.46
N THR A 13 -9.11 -15.99 -15.88
CA THR A 13 -7.83 -16.44 -15.34
C THR A 13 -6.78 -15.41 -15.73
N PHE A 14 -6.18 -14.77 -14.73
CA PHE A 14 -5.04 -13.88 -14.91
C PHE A 14 -3.89 -14.69 -15.54
N ASP A 15 -3.52 -14.37 -16.79
CA ASP A 15 -2.46 -15.08 -17.51
C ASP A 15 -1.08 -14.65 -17.00
N ILE A 16 -0.48 -15.51 -16.18
CA ILE A 16 0.85 -15.34 -15.60
C ILE A 16 1.95 -15.15 -16.66
N ARG A 17 1.76 -15.58 -17.92
CA ARG A 17 2.75 -15.32 -18.99
C ARG A 17 2.81 -13.85 -19.38
N HIS A 18 1.70 -13.13 -19.27
CA HIS A 18 1.68 -11.67 -19.41
C HIS A 18 2.37 -10.99 -18.21
N PHE A 19 2.20 -11.53 -16.99
CA PHE A 19 2.88 -11.06 -15.78
C PHE A 19 4.42 -11.20 -15.84
N VAL A 20 4.95 -12.33 -16.33
CA VAL A 20 6.41 -12.52 -16.47
C VAL A 20 7.00 -11.56 -17.51
N LYS A 21 6.31 -11.33 -18.65
CA LYS A 21 6.73 -10.34 -19.65
C LYS A 21 6.68 -8.91 -19.10
N TYR A 22 5.61 -8.58 -18.34
CA TYR A 22 5.39 -7.28 -17.71
C TYR A 22 6.49 -6.93 -16.68
N VAL A 23 6.86 -7.88 -15.83
CA VAL A 23 7.95 -7.71 -14.86
C VAL A 23 9.31 -7.56 -15.56
N THR A 24 9.55 -8.31 -16.63
CA THR A 24 10.81 -8.23 -17.40
C THR A 24 10.99 -6.88 -18.09
N THR A 25 9.92 -6.28 -18.63
CA THR A 25 9.98 -4.96 -19.31
C THR A 25 10.14 -3.79 -18.33
N ILE A 26 9.49 -3.83 -17.15
CA ILE A 26 9.69 -2.84 -16.06
C ILE A 26 11.13 -2.79 -15.61
N ILE A 27 11.82 -3.92 -15.58
CA ILE A 27 13.18 -4.01 -15.07
C ILE A 27 14.20 -3.53 -16.10
N ILE A 28 14.00 -3.84 -17.39
CA ILE A 28 14.81 -3.23 -18.45
C ILE A 28 14.69 -1.70 -18.35
N PHE A 29 13.49 -1.17 -18.13
CA PHE A 29 13.29 0.26 -17.96
C PHE A 29 13.96 0.82 -16.68
N CYS A 30 13.73 0.23 -15.50
CA CYS A 30 14.35 0.67 -14.24
C CYS A 30 15.89 0.58 -14.24
N LEU A 31 16.51 -0.32 -15.02
CA LEU A 31 17.97 -0.41 -15.17
C LEU A 31 18.51 0.42 -16.35
N PHE A 32 17.74 0.63 -17.43
CA PHE A 32 18.15 1.51 -18.54
C PHE A 32 18.02 3.00 -18.21
N SER A 33 17.00 3.41 -17.44
CA SER A 33 16.89 4.80 -16.95
C SER A 33 18.06 5.22 -16.05
N VAL A 34 18.71 4.24 -15.41
CA VAL A 34 19.90 4.45 -14.56
C VAL A 34 21.19 4.64 -15.38
N THR A 35 21.23 4.14 -16.62
CA THR A 35 22.46 4.15 -17.45
C THR A 35 22.46 5.20 -18.56
N HIS A 36 21.30 5.72 -18.99
CA HIS A 36 21.22 6.57 -20.19
C HIS A 36 20.83 8.04 -19.94
N GLY A 37 20.71 8.51 -18.70
CA GLY A 37 20.49 9.95 -18.41
C GLY A 37 19.17 10.55 -18.92
N HIS A 38 18.38 9.80 -19.67
CA HIS A 38 16.99 10.11 -19.94
C HIS A 38 16.21 9.79 -18.67
N ALA A 39 15.56 10.82 -18.10
CA ALA A 39 14.52 10.61 -17.11
C ALA A 39 13.60 9.49 -17.64
N ALA A 40 13.22 8.54 -16.78
CA ALA A 40 12.20 7.56 -17.12
C ALA A 40 11.02 8.30 -17.77
N ASP A 41 10.85 8.16 -19.08
CA ASP A 41 9.81 8.86 -19.82
C ASP A 41 8.47 8.40 -19.25
N CYS A 42 7.65 9.34 -18.79
CA CYS A 42 6.34 9.00 -18.23
C CYS A 42 5.51 8.26 -19.28
N ASP A 43 5.69 8.58 -20.56
CA ASP A 43 5.00 7.90 -21.65
C ASP A 43 5.37 6.41 -21.69
N GLU A 44 6.62 6.05 -21.41
CA GLU A 44 7.07 4.65 -21.36
C GLU A 44 6.60 3.94 -20.08
N PHE A 45 6.66 4.61 -18.92
CA PHE A 45 6.10 4.08 -17.66
C PHE A 45 4.58 3.87 -17.72
N VAL A 46 3.84 4.85 -18.25
CA VAL A 46 2.38 4.77 -18.45
C VAL A 46 2.08 3.67 -19.45
N THR A 47 2.74 3.62 -20.61
CA THR A 47 2.57 2.53 -21.60
C THR A 47 2.80 1.16 -20.97
N LEU A 48 3.78 1.07 -20.07
CA LEU A 48 4.14 -0.17 -19.40
C LEU A 48 3.13 -0.58 -18.34
N VAL A 49 2.66 0.36 -17.51
CA VAL A 49 1.73 0.07 -16.41
C VAL A 49 0.28 -0.06 -16.88
N LYS A 50 -0.09 0.67 -17.93
CA LYS A 50 -1.45 0.80 -18.44
C LYS A 50 -2.16 -0.52 -18.68
N PRO A 51 -1.57 -1.56 -19.31
CA PRO A 51 -2.26 -2.84 -19.49
C PRO A 51 -2.66 -3.52 -18.17
N ALA A 52 -1.80 -3.48 -17.14
CA ALA A 52 -2.10 -4.06 -15.83
C ALA A 52 -3.12 -3.21 -15.07
N LYS A 53 -2.98 -1.87 -15.12
CA LYS A 53 -3.96 -0.93 -14.59
C LYS A 53 -5.33 -1.18 -15.22
N ASP A 54 -5.43 -1.21 -16.54
CA ASP A 54 -6.67 -1.41 -17.27
C ASP A 54 -7.29 -2.78 -16.97
N ALA A 55 -6.48 -3.84 -16.91
CA ALA A 55 -6.94 -5.17 -16.53
C ALA A 55 -7.48 -5.21 -15.09
N TYR A 56 -6.77 -4.59 -14.15
CA TYR A 56 -7.19 -4.51 -12.76
C TYR A 56 -8.44 -3.68 -12.58
N MET A 57 -8.50 -2.49 -13.17
CA MET A 57 -9.67 -1.61 -13.10
C MET A 57 -10.89 -2.25 -13.79
N LYS A 58 -10.68 -3.07 -14.82
CA LYS A 58 -11.75 -3.89 -15.42
C LYS A 58 -12.23 -4.99 -14.47
N ALA A 59 -11.34 -5.65 -13.75
CA ALA A 59 -11.67 -6.74 -12.83
C ALA A 59 -12.21 -6.25 -11.47
N HIS A 60 -11.74 -5.10 -10.99
CA HIS A 60 -11.97 -4.54 -9.65
C HIS A 60 -12.54 -3.12 -9.75
N ARG A 61 -13.50 -2.93 -10.65
CA ARG A 61 -14.15 -1.63 -10.85
C ARG A 61 -14.47 -0.97 -9.51
N ILE A 62 -14.02 0.26 -9.37
CA ILE A 62 -14.34 1.10 -8.23
C ILE A 62 -15.75 1.60 -8.48
N TYR A 63 -16.68 1.23 -7.62
CA TYR A 63 -18.05 1.69 -7.67
C TYR A 63 -18.29 2.69 -6.53
N PRO A 64 -19.27 3.61 -6.67
CA PRO A 64 -19.77 4.35 -5.53
C PRO A 64 -20.10 3.37 -4.39
N VAL A 65 -19.61 3.66 -3.19
CA VAL A 65 -19.78 2.76 -2.06
C VAL A 65 -21.26 2.65 -1.69
N PRO A 66 -21.88 1.45 -1.74
CA PRO A 66 -23.28 1.26 -1.36
C PRO A 66 -23.55 1.70 0.08
N GLU A 67 -24.73 2.24 0.37
CA GLU A 67 -25.05 2.82 1.69
C GLU A 67 -24.86 1.83 2.85
N HIS A 68 -25.26 0.57 2.66
CA HIS A 68 -25.06 -0.48 3.65
C HIS A 68 -23.59 -0.81 3.93
N LEU A 69 -22.69 -0.55 2.97
CA LEU A 69 -21.24 -0.69 3.15
C LEU A 69 -20.61 0.59 3.73
N LYS A 70 -21.22 1.76 3.53
CA LYS A 70 -20.80 2.99 4.25
C LYS A 70 -20.98 2.83 5.75
N ALA A 71 -22.14 2.32 6.19
CA ALA A 71 -22.41 2.05 7.60
C ALA A 71 -21.41 1.03 8.19
N LEU A 72 -21.08 -0.03 7.43
CA LEU A 72 -20.06 -1.00 7.83
C LEU A 72 -18.67 -0.35 7.95
N ALA A 73 -18.28 0.45 6.96
CA ALA A 73 -17.00 1.16 6.96
C ALA A 73 -16.90 2.15 8.13
N GLN A 74 -17.98 2.88 8.41
CA GLN A 74 -18.04 3.83 9.53
C GLN A 74 -17.92 3.13 10.89
N ARG A 75 -18.53 1.95 11.05
CA ARG A 75 -18.40 1.15 12.28
C ARG A 75 -16.96 0.70 12.55
N PHE A 76 -16.20 0.44 11.50
CA PHE A 76 -14.83 -0.09 11.58
C PHE A 76 -13.77 0.95 11.21
N VAL A 77 -14.05 2.25 11.39
CA VAL A 77 -13.04 3.30 11.25
C VAL A 77 -11.91 3.01 12.22
N PRO A 78 -10.68 2.75 11.72
CA PRO A 78 -9.55 2.50 12.58
C PRO A 78 -9.27 3.70 13.46
N ARG A 79 -8.70 3.42 14.60
CA ARG A 79 -8.21 4.39 15.55
C ARG A 79 -6.72 4.63 15.19
N LEU A 80 -6.27 5.87 14.96
CA LEU A 80 -4.87 6.22 14.64
C LEU A 80 -4.13 7.02 15.73
N TRP A 81 -2.93 6.54 16.08
CA TRP A 81 -2.00 7.10 17.05
C TRP A 81 -0.73 7.51 16.32
N VAL A 82 -0.19 8.66 16.71
CA VAL A 82 1.00 9.24 16.08
C VAL A 82 1.90 9.85 17.15
N HIS A 83 3.19 10.00 16.88
CA HIS A 83 4.05 10.75 17.78
C HIS A 83 3.64 12.24 17.78
N PRO A 84 3.72 12.99 18.90
CA PRO A 84 3.37 14.41 18.93
C PRO A 84 4.10 15.26 17.88
N ASP A 85 5.36 14.91 17.61
CA ASP A 85 6.22 15.62 16.64
C ASP A 85 6.25 14.96 15.25
N SER A 86 5.44 13.92 14.99
CA SER A 86 5.39 13.33 13.64
C SER A 86 4.45 14.09 12.71
N TRP A 87 4.65 13.87 11.41
CA TRP A 87 3.68 14.23 10.39
C TRP A 87 2.29 13.69 10.72
N GLN A 88 1.30 14.45 10.33
CA GLN A 88 -0.11 14.15 10.55
C GLN A 88 -0.80 13.95 9.21
N PRO A 89 -1.83 13.12 9.13
CA PRO A 89 -2.59 13.00 7.89
C PRO A 89 -3.23 14.36 7.51
N ILE A 90 -3.20 14.66 6.22
CA ILE A 90 -3.73 15.89 5.62
C ILE A 90 -4.87 15.57 4.66
N ALA A 91 -5.60 16.61 4.25
CA ALA A 91 -6.48 16.49 3.09
C ALA A 91 -5.66 16.51 1.81
N PHE A 92 -5.99 15.62 0.88
CA PHE A 92 -5.42 15.62 -0.45
C PHE A 92 -5.76 16.89 -1.22
N GLU A 93 -6.91 17.49 -0.97
CA GLU A 93 -7.27 18.79 -1.51
C GLU A 93 -6.32 19.89 -1.02
N ASP A 94 -5.86 19.83 0.24
CA ASP A 94 -4.87 20.78 0.77
C ASP A 94 -3.47 20.52 0.18
N TYR A 95 -3.17 19.27 -0.18
CA TYR A 95 -1.99 18.89 -0.95
C TYR A 95 -2.02 19.49 -2.35
N LEU A 96 -3.12 19.28 -3.07
CA LEU A 96 -3.26 19.76 -4.44
C LEU A 96 -3.30 21.28 -4.51
N ALA A 97 -3.94 21.96 -3.56
CA ALA A 97 -3.99 23.42 -3.47
C ALA A 97 -2.62 24.10 -3.24
N GLN A 98 -1.58 23.30 -2.99
CA GLN A 98 -0.21 23.77 -2.84
C GLN A 98 0.74 23.03 -3.80
N ALA A 99 0.19 22.40 -4.84
CA ALA A 99 0.94 21.66 -5.83
C ALA A 99 0.87 22.32 -7.19
N ARG A 100 1.80 21.96 -8.07
CA ARG A 100 1.75 22.28 -9.50
C ARG A 100 1.71 20.99 -10.30
N VAL A 101 0.91 20.97 -11.37
CA VAL A 101 0.99 19.93 -12.38
C VAL A 101 2.04 20.34 -13.41
N VAL A 102 3.00 19.46 -13.64
CA VAL A 102 4.15 19.64 -14.53
C VAL A 102 4.11 18.53 -15.57
N ARG A 103 4.24 18.92 -16.84
CA ARG A 103 4.43 17.97 -17.93
C ARG A 103 5.87 17.46 -17.89
N ASN A 104 6.08 16.16 -17.79
CA ASN A 104 7.43 15.61 -17.63
C ASN A 104 8.33 15.83 -18.86
N SER A 105 7.73 15.84 -20.06
CA SER A 105 8.49 15.94 -21.33
C SER A 105 9.21 17.27 -21.54
N ASP A 106 8.61 18.39 -21.12
CA ASP A 106 9.16 19.74 -21.30
C ASP A 106 9.29 20.53 -19.98
N GLN A 107 8.94 19.91 -18.85
CA GLN A 107 8.88 20.53 -17.52
C GLN A 107 7.97 21.77 -17.46
N GLN A 108 7.04 21.92 -18.41
CA GLN A 108 6.10 23.02 -18.42
C GLN A 108 5.06 22.83 -17.31
N VAL A 109 4.80 23.89 -16.55
CA VAL A 109 3.69 23.93 -15.61
C VAL A 109 2.38 23.99 -16.39
N ILE A 110 1.55 22.95 -16.25
CA ILE A 110 0.23 22.84 -16.87
C ILE A 110 -0.83 23.51 -15.98
N LEU A 111 -0.82 23.21 -14.68
CA LEU A 111 -1.74 23.78 -13.70
C LEU A 111 -0.97 24.21 -12.44
N ARG A 112 -1.49 25.23 -11.75
CA ARG A 112 -1.09 25.61 -10.40
C ARG A 112 -2.28 25.42 -9.49
N ASP A 113 -2.03 24.89 -8.30
CA ASP A 113 -3.00 24.66 -7.25
C ASP A 113 -4.25 23.90 -7.75
N PRO A 114 -4.07 22.77 -8.49
CA PRO A 114 -5.17 22.11 -9.18
C PRO A 114 -6.25 21.63 -8.21
N GLY A 115 -7.52 21.77 -8.58
CA GLY A 115 -8.58 20.96 -7.98
C GLY A 115 -8.46 19.50 -8.40
N TRP A 116 -8.98 18.57 -7.59
CA TRP A 116 -8.94 17.14 -7.95
C TRP A 116 -9.71 16.83 -9.26
N ARG A 117 -10.78 17.57 -9.56
CA ARG A 117 -11.54 17.44 -10.82
C ARG A 117 -10.76 17.92 -12.03
N GLU A 118 -9.98 18.97 -11.86
CA GLU A 118 -9.10 19.46 -12.93
C GLU A 118 -8.02 18.42 -13.22
N LEU A 119 -7.41 17.84 -12.17
CA LEU A 119 -6.44 16.76 -12.31
C LEU A 119 -7.05 15.52 -12.98
N ALA A 120 -8.26 15.11 -12.60
CA ALA A 120 -8.97 13.98 -13.20
C ALA A 120 -9.36 14.22 -14.67
N GLY A 121 -9.57 15.49 -15.06
CA GLY A 121 -9.92 15.89 -16.43
C GLY A 121 -8.74 15.97 -17.39
N LEU A 122 -7.49 15.95 -16.90
CA LEU A 122 -6.29 15.91 -17.73
C LEU A 122 -6.15 14.57 -18.45
N ARG A 123 -5.45 14.54 -19.58
CA ARG A 123 -5.06 13.27 -20.21
C ARG A 123 -4.05 12.53 -19.35
N GLU A 124 -3.98 11.20 -19.48
CA GLU A 124 -3.11 10.35 -18.64
C GLU A 124 -1.62 10.76 -18.74
N GLU A 125 -1.19 11.27 -19.90
CA GLU A 125 0.18 11.74 -20.13
C GLU A 125 0.45 13.13 -19.49
N GLU A 126 -0.61 13.93 -19.29
CA GLU A 126 -0.56 15.27 -18.67
C GLU A 126 -0.68 15.21 -17.14
N GLN A 127 -1.16 14.08 -16.63
CA GLN A 127 -1.26 13.73 -15.21
C GLN A 127 0.13 13.44 -14.58
N CYS A 128 1.21 13.45 -15.36
CA CYS A 128 2.45 12.79 -14.99
C CYS A 128 3.35 13.47 -13.93
N GLY A 129 3.08 14.69 -13.44
CA GLY A 129 3.93 15.32 -12.42
C GLY A 129 3.20 16.31 -11.52
N VAL A 130 2.69 15.86 -10.38
CA VAL A 130 2.12 16.73 -9.34
C VAL A 130 3.19 17.02 -8.29
N HIS A 131 3.75 18.24 -8.31
CA HIS A 131 4.84 18.64 -7.43
C HIS A 131 4.32 19.54 -6.31
N LEU A 132 4.41 19.08 -5.06
CA LEU A 132 4.15 19.93 -3.90
C LEU A 132 5.17 21.09 -3.82
N ASP A 133 4.66 22.31 -3.72
CA ASP A 133 5.41 23.56 -3.65
C ASP A 133 5.37 24.21 -2.26
N ALA A 134 4.88 23.49 -1.25
CA ALA A 134 4.89 23.91 0.15
C ALA A 134 6.02 23.25 0.96
N PRO A 135 6.56 23.95 1.97
CA PRO A 135 7.46 23.34 2.93
C PRO A 135 6.74 22.34 3.83
N GLU A 136 5.48 22.58 4.18
CA GLU A 136 4.65 21.77 5.08
C GLU A 136 3.18 22.16 4.90
N ILE A 137 2.29 21.19 5.09
CA ILE A 137 0.85 21.39 5.07
C ILE A 137 0.30 21.25 6.48
N VAL A 138 -0.39 22.28 6.95
CA VAL A 138 -1.05 22.25 8.27
C VAL A 138 -2.19 21.24 8.24
N SER A 139 -2.05 20.16 9.02
CA SER A 139 -3.09 19.14 9.16
C SER A 139 -4.36 19.70 9.78
N ARG A 140 -5.51 19.23 9.31
CA ARG A 140 -6.82 19.52 9.90
C ARG A 140 -7.25 18.37 10.81
N ASN A 141 -7.95 18.69 11.89
CA ASN A 141 -8.54 17.71 12.80
C ASN A 141 -10.07 17.92 12.84
N PRO A 142 -10.91 16.91 12.54
CA PRO A 142 -10.55 15.54 12.16
C PRO A 142 -9.91 15.44 10.78
N ALA A 143 -8.86 14.62 10.67
CA ALA A 143 -8.15 14.36 9.42
C ALA A 143 -8.97 13.41 8.51
N PRO A 144 -8.94 13.59 7.18
CA PRO A 144 -9.72 12.74 6.28
C PRO A 144 -9.14 11.34 6.19
N LEU A 145 -10.02 10.34 6.26
CA LEU A 145 -9.73 8.94 5.99
C LEU A 145 -10.47 8.53 4.72
N TYR A 146 -9.74 8.37 3.62
CA TYR A 146 -10.32 8.14 2.30
C TYR A 146 -10.66 6.66 2.08
N ILE A 147 -11.93 6.37 1.81
CA ILE A 147 -12.47 5.01 1.81
C ILE A 147 -12.82 4.56 0.40
N GLN A 148 -12.32 3.36 0.05
CA GLN A 148 -12.71 2.60 -1.13
C GLN A 148 -13.23 1.23 -0.72
N VAL A 149 -14.13 0.67 -1.52
CA VAL A 149 -14.67 -0.67 -1.31
C VAL A 149 -14.48 -1.51 -2.56
N PHE A 150 -14.01 -2.73 -2.36
CA PHE A 150 -13.73 -3.72 -3.40
C PHE A 150 -14.41 -5.04 -3.04
N TRP A 151 -14.62 -5.86 -4.07
CA TRP A 151 -14.99 -7.26 -3.91
C TRP A 151 -13.90 -8.12 -4.51
N ASP A 152 -13.41 -9.07 -3.73
CA ASP A 152 -12.40 -10.01 -4.17
C ASP A 152 -12.67 -11.39 -3.56
N GLU A 153 -11.92 -12.40 -3.97
CA GLU A 153 -12.03 -13.76 -3.48
C GLU A 153 -11.77 -13.87 -1.98
N SER A 154 -12.40 -14.87 -1.37
CA SER A 154 -11.96 -15.39 -0.07
C SER A 154 -10.63 -16.12 -0.23
N PRO A 155 -9.69 -15.97 0.71
CA PRO A 155 -8.47 -16.77 0.72
C PRO A 155 -8.76 -18.26 0.93
N ALA A 156 -9.87 -18.62 1.58
CA ALA A 156 -10.23 -20.01 1.90
C ALA A 156 -11.07 -20.68 0.80
N ASP A 157 -11.93 -19.92 0.11
CA ASP A 157 -12.76 -20.42 -0.99
C ASP A 157 -12.82 -19.39 -2.13
N PRO A 158 -12.10 -19.60 -3.26
CA PRO A 158 -12.13 -18.67 -4.39
C PRO A 158 -13.52 -18.44 -5.01
N ALA A 159 -14.48 -19.34 -4.80
CA ALA A 159 -15.87 -19.16 -5.24
C ALA A 159 -16.65 -18.17 -4.34
N GLU A 160 -16.17 -17.95 -3.11
CA GLU A 160 -16.71 -16.95 -2.20
C GLU A 160 -16.13 -15.56 -2.52
N LYS A 161 -16.98 -14.54 -2.50
CA LYS A 161 -16.58 -13.14 -2.61
C LYS A 161 -16.69 -12.45 -1.26
N TRP A 162 -15.59 -11.85 -0.83
CA TRP A 162 -15.48 -11.04 0.36
C TRP A 162 -15.50 -9.56 0.00
N THR A 163 -15.89 -8.73 0.96
CA THR A 163 -15.86 -7.27 0.84
C THR A 163 -14.56 -6.76 1.45
N TYR A 164 -13.78 -6.01 0.69
CA TYR A 164 -12.55 -5.38 1.16
C TYR A 164 -12.78 -3.87 1.26
N ILE A 165 -12.66 -3.31 2.46
CA ILE A 165 -12.77 -1.88 2.73
C ILE A 165 -11.36 -1.35 2.97
N LYS A 166 -10.92 -0.43 2.10
CA LYS A 166 -9.60 0.17 2.17
C LYS A 166 -9.72 1.59 2.70
N TYR A 167 -9.05 1.85 3.80
CA TYR A 167 -8.97 3.13 4.49
C TYR A 167 -7.60 3.73 4.23
N ASN A 168 -7.55 4.86 3.54
CA ASN A 168 -6.31 5.47 3.10
C ASN A 168 -6.06 6.82 3.80
N LEU A 169 -4.80 7.06 4.11
CA LEU A 169 -4.30 8.29 4.69
C LEU A 169 -3.36 8.96 3.68
N VAL A 170 -3.36 10.30 3.69
CA VAL A 170 -2.43 11.13 2.92
C VAL A 170 -1.57 11.92 3.89
N PHE A 171 -0.27 11.93 3.68
CA PHE A 171 0.68 12.81 4.34
C PHE A 171 1.23 13.81 3.31
N ASP A 172 1.81 14.93 3.72
CA ASP A 172 2.54 15.82 2.80
C ASP A 172 3.95 15.30 2.48
N TRP A 173 4.55 14.62 3.47
CA TRP A 173 5.89 14.07 3.40
C TRP A 173 5.97 12.72 4.11
N SER A 174 6.90 11.88 3.67
CA SER A 174 7.39 10.73 4.41
C SER A 174 8.92 10.81 4.53
N GLY A 175 9.44 10.41 5.68
CA GLY A 175 10.86 10.32 5.97
C GLY A 175 11.41 8.92 5.77
N LEU A 176 12.73 8.79 5.91
CA LEU A 176 13.35 7.49 6.14
C LEU A 176 12.98 7.00 7.54
N ALA A 177 13.03 5.69 7.71
CA ALA A 177 12.91 5.06 9.01
C ALA A 177 13.85 5.67 10.05
N ALA A 178 13.43 5.65 11.32
CA ALA A 178 14.17 6.26 12.42
C ALA A 178 15.58 5.69 12.57
N GLU A 179 15.77 4.41 12.25
CA GLU A 179 17.07 3.78 12.19
C GLU A 179 17.31 3.17 10.81
N ILE A 180 18.38 3.61 10.16
CA ILE A 180 18.86 3.06 8.89
C ILE A 180 20.33 2.71 9.00
N GLY A 181 20.76 1.70 8.25
CA GLY A 181 22.17 1.32 8.11
C GLY A 181 23.04 2.46 7.57
N TRP A 182 24.36 2.38 7.79
CA TRP A 182 25.31 3.43 7.42
C TRP A 182 25.29 3.79 5.92
N LEU A 183 25.14 2.79 5.04
CA LEU A 183 24.98 2.99 3.60
C LEU A 183 23.74 3.82 3.28
N GLY A 184 22.62 3.56 3.97
CA GLY A 184 21.39 4.33 3.84
C GLY A 184 21.59 5.79 4.24
N ARG A 185 22.34 6.06 5.31
CA ARG A 185 22.67 7.44 5.75
C ARG A 185 23.54 8.18 4.75
N VAL A 186 24.55 7.52 4.19
CA VAL A 186 25.42 8.11 3.17
C VAL A 186 24.64 8.40 1.90
N GLY A 187 23.86 7.43 1.41
CA GLY A 187 22.95 7.64 0.28
C GLY A 187 21.94 8.76 0.54
N ALA A 188 21.46 8.86 1.79
CA ALA A 188 20.59 9.94 2.21
C ALA A 188 21.27 11.31 2.02
N HIS A 189 22.42 11.47 2.67
CA HIS A 189 23.19 12.71 2.63
C HIS A 189 23.56 13.15 1.21
N LEU A 190 24.04 12.22 0.38
CA LEU A 190 24.54 12.53 -0.96
C LEU A 190 23.46 12.93 -1.97
N SER A 191 22.17 12.63 -1.73
CA SER A 191 21.08 13.12 -2.60
C SER A 191 20.63 14.54 -2.29
N GLY A 192 21.14 15.14 -1.21
CA GLY A 192 20.69 16.44 -0.72
C GLY A 192 19.31 16.41 -0.03
N GLY A 193 18.75 15.22 0.23
CA GLY A 193 17.48 15.09 0.94
C GLY A 193 17.63 15.13 2.46
N ARG A 194 16.60 15.63 3.15
CA ARG A 194 16.50 15.52 4.60
C ARG A 194 15.90 14.16 4.98
N ILE A 195 16.42 13.55 6.05
CA ILE A 195 15.98 12.23 6.52
C ILE A 195 14.49 12.23 6.87
N ASP A 196 13.98 13.32 7.45
CA ASP A 196 12.58 13.49 7.87
C ASP A 196 11.63 13.87 6.72
N ARG A 197 12.17 14.21 5.54
CA ARG A 197 11.44 14.65 4.33
C ARG A 197 12.07 14.01 3.11
N TRP A 198 12.18 12.69 3.14
CA TRP A 198 12.96 11.95 2.16
C TRP A 198 12.11 11.44 1.00
N HIS A 199 10.96 10.86 1.30
CA HIS A 199 10.06 10.24 0.34
C HIS A 199 8.84 11.14 0.10
N ARG A 200 8.56 11.39 -1.18
CA ARG A 200 7.25 11.87 -1.64
C ARG A 200 6.44 10.76 -2.34
N LEU A 201 7.09 9.64 -2.67
CA LEU A 201 6.46 8.39 -3.11
C LEU A 201 5.57 7.81 -2.00
N ASP A 202 6.01 8.00 -0.75
CA ASP A 202 5.55 7.23 0.39
C ASP A 202 4.58 8.02 1.28
N ILE A 203 3.73 8.82 0.63
CA ILE A 203 2.77 9.68 1.35
C ILE A 203 1.39 9.04 1.51
N HIS A 204 1.19 7.83 0.99
CA HIS A 204 -0.10 7.15 0.96
C HIS A 204 -0.03 5.80 1.66
N LEU A 205 -0.74 5.69 2.77
CA LEU A 205 -0.79 4.48 3.57
C LEU A 205 -2.20 3.96 3.65
N ALA A 206 -2.35 2.64 3.73
CA ALA A 206 -3.67 2.04 3.80
C ALA A 206 -3.79 0.95 4.86
N ALA A 207 -4.94 0.96 5.55
CA ALA A 207 -5.45 -0.20 6.27
C ALA A 207 -6.57 -0.83 5.43
N ILE A 208 -6.48 -2.12 5.14
CA ILE A 208 -7.44 -2.86 4.33
C ILE A 208 -8.11 -3.90 5.22
N MET A 209 -9.42 -3.77 5.40
CA MET A 209 -10.22 -4.71 6.18
C MET A 209 -11.03 -5.60 5.26
N ALA A 210 -10.95 -6.91 5.45
CA ALA A 210 -11.72 -7.88 4.68
C ALA A 210 -12.86 -8.46 5.52
N PHE A 211 -14.06 -8.48 4.95
CA PHE A 211 -15.29 -8.95 5.58
C PHE A 211 -15.88 -10.11 4.78
N ASP A 212 -16.34 -11.14 5.50
CA ASP A 212 -17.05 -12.27 4.90
C ASP A 212 -18.48 -11.89 4.45
N ARG A 213 -19.22 -12.85 3.88
CA ARG A 213 -20.62 -12.65 3.47
C ARG A 213 -21.56 -12.26 4.61
N SER A 214 -21.23 -12.65 5.84
CA SER A 214 -21.96 -12.27 7.07
C SER A 214 -21.50 -10.92 7.63
N ARG A 215 -20.65 -10.18 6.91
CA ARG A 215 -20.07 -8.89 7.30
C ARG A 215 -19.25 -8.95 8.58
N LYS A 216 -18.67 -10.10 8.90
CA LYS A 216 -17.74 -10.24 10.01
C LYS A 216 -16.34 -9.90 9.53
N LEU A 217 -15.61 -9.13 10.33
CA LEU A 217 -14.22 -8.82 10.03
C LEU A 217 -13.39 -10.10 10.10
N ARG A 218 -12.67 -10.43 9.02
CA ARG A 218 -11.83 -11.63 8.92
C ARG A 218 -10.35 -11.29 8.84
N LEU A 219 -9.99 -10.13 8.29
CA LEU A 219 -8.61 -9.72 8.08
C LEU A 219 -8.43 -8.21 8.23
N LEU A 220 -7.26 -7.81 8.70
CA LEU A 220 -6.69 -6.48 8.57
C LEU A 220 -5.35 -6.60 7.86
N THR A 221 -5.16 -5.94 6.73
CA THR A 221 -3.86 -5.82 6.06
C THR A 221 -3.40 -4.37 6.13
N LEU A 222 -2.23 -4.13 6.71
CA LEU A 222 -1.57 -2.84 6.67
C LEU A 222 -0.66 -2.80 5.45
N ALA A 223 -1.02 -1.93 4.50
CA ALA A 223 -0.23 -1.68 3.31
C ALA A 223 0.81 -0.61 3.65
N GLN A 224 2.05 -1.05 3.78
CA GLN A 224 3.21 -0.20 3.93
C GLN A 224 3.84 0.03 2.55
N HIS A 225 4.73 1.01 2.43
CA HIS A 225 5.30 1.33 1.12
C HIS A 225 6.22 0.25 0.60
N ASN A 226 6.93 -0.41 1.52
CA ASN A 226 7.96 -1.38 1.16
C ASN A 226 7.59 -2.84 1.46
N HIS A 227 6.55 -3.07 2.26
CA HIS A 227 6.00 -4.39 2.54
C HIS A 227 4.55 -4.29 3.01
N GLN A 228 3.99 -5.38 3.51
CA GLN A 228 2.65 -5.40 4.06
C GLN A 228 2.58 -6.43 5.18
N GLN A 229 1.65 -6.24 6.11
CA GLN A 229 1.43 -7.18 7.20
C GLN A 229 -0.06 -7.42 7.43
N THR A 230 -0.44 -8.69 7.55
CA THR A 230 -1.83 -9.15 7.65
C THR A 230 -2.10 -9.77 9.01
N PHE A 231 -3.15 -9.28 9.67
CA PHE A 231 -3.60 -9.64 11.00
C PHE A 231 -5.00 -10.28 10.95
N ILE A 232 -5.27 -11.18 11.88
CA ILE A 232 -6.53 -11.92 12.04
C ILE A 232 -7.23 -11.40 13.31
N PRO A 233 -8.45 -10.85 13.20
CA PRO A 233 -9.28 -10.47 14.34
C PRO A 233 -9.59 -11.68 15.22
N GLY A 234 -9.73 -11.47 16.53
CA GLY A 234 -9.88 -12.50 17.56
C GLY A 234 -8.57 -13.23 17.89
N ARG A 235 -7.52 -13.06 17.10
CA ARG A 235 -6.17 -13.59 17.36
C ARG A 235 -5.16 -12.49 17.64
N ASP A 236 -5.04 -11.53 16.73
CA ASP A 236 -4.05 -10.47 16.80
C ASP A 236 -4.62 -9.17 17.42
N PHE A 237 -5.93 -8.96 17.36
CA PHE A 237 -6.67 -7.86 17.99
C PHE A 237 -8.14 -8.28 18.22
N PRO A 238 -8.96 -7.56 19.03
CA PRO A 238 -10.34 -7.98 19.32
C PRO A 238 -11.21 -8.11 18.05
N ALA A 239 -11.99 -9.19 17.96
CA ALA A 239 -12.71 -9.58 16.74
C ALA A 239 -13.78 -8.57 16.26
N ASP A 240 -14.49 -7.95 17.20
CA ASP A 240 -15.64 -7.08 16.93
C ASP A 240 -15.35 -5.58 17.12
N ALA A 241 -14.06 -5.22 17.21
CA ALA A 241 -13.62 -3.85 17.42
C ALA A 241 -12.88 -3.30 16.20
N ALA A 242 -12.95 -1.98 16.01
CA ALA A 242 -12.04 -1.30 15.11
C ALA A 242 -10.60 -1.45 15.63
N PRO A 243 -9.61 -1.71 14.75
CA PRO A 243 -8.23 -1.84 15.16
C PRO A 243 -7.68 -0.48 15.60
N HIS A 244 -6.74 -0.53 16.55
CA HIS A 244 -5.90 0.58 16.93
C HIS A 244 -4.60 0.49 16.12
N LEU A 245 -4.28 1.55 15.40
CA LEU A 245 -3.13 1.67 14.53
C LEU A 245 -2.19 2.76 15.05
N VAL A 246 -0.91 2.58 14.80
CA VAL A 246 0.12 3.58 15.04
C VAL A 246 0.80 3.93 13.72
N ALA A 247 1.12 5.19 13.50
CA ALA A 247 2.03 5.61 12.44
C ALA A 247 3.45 5.71 13.00
N ALA A 248 4.43 5.19 12.26
CA ALA A 248 5.83 5.35 12.61
C ALA A 248 6.29 6.81 12.53
N LEU A 249 7.25 7.14 13.39
CA LEU A 249 7.93 8.42 13.39
C LEU A 249 8.69 8.57 12.05
N HIS A 250 8.44 9.70 11.38
CA HIS A 250 8.99 10.09 10.08
C HIS A 250 8.45 9.31 8.87
N SER A 251 8.59 7.98 8.82
CA SER A 251 8.19 7.17 7.65
C SER A 251 6.67 7.07 7.44
N ASN A 252 5.92 7.40 8.50
CA ASN A 252 4.48 7.31 8.64
C ASN A 252 3.91 5.88 8.59
N GLU A 253 4.73 4.86 8.30
CA GLU A 253 4.30 3.47 8.08
C GLU A 253 3.34 2.99 9.18
N LEU A 254 2.26 2.30 8.78
CA LEU A 254 1.22 1.87 9.71
C LEU A 254 1.55 0.53 10.36
N TYR A 255 1.45 0.48 11.69
CA TYR A 255 1.55 -0.74 12.48
C TYR A 255 0.33 -0.92 13.38
N LEU A 256 0.11 -2.14 13.87
CA LEU A 256 -0.92 -2.42 14.87
C LEU A 256 -0.43 -1.94 16.24
N ASP A 257 -1.27 -1.20 16.98
CA ASP A 257 -1.01 -0.86 18.38
C ASP A 257 -1.13 -2.12 19.25
N ASP A 258 -0.01 -2.57 19.80
CA ASP A 258 0.05 -3.72 20.71
C ASP A 258 -0.17 -3.33 22.18
N GLY A 259 -0.46 -2.04 22.45
CA GLY A 259 -0.81 -1.53 23.77
C GLY A 259 0.36 -1.43 24.74
N ARG A 260 1.60 -1.56 24.26
CA ARG A 260 2.81 -1.46 25.09
C ARG A 260 3.02 -0.04 25.63
N THR A 261 3.69 0.04 26.78
CA THR A 261 3.99 1.31 27.48
C THR A 261 5.27 1.98 27.01
N ALA A 262 6.06 1.31 26.17
CA ALA A 262 7.29 1.84 25.60
C ALA A 262 7.18 1.88 24.07
N PRO A 263 7.94 2.77 23.39
CA PRO A 263 7.97 2.83 21.93
C PRO A 263 8.33 1.47 21.32
N ALA A 264 7.66 1.12 20.22
CA ALA A 264 7.85 -0.14 19.52
C ALA A 264 8.78 0.04 18.32
N PHE A 265 9.73 -0.88 18.16
CA PHE A 265 10.59 -0.94 16.99
C PHE A 265 10.06 -1.94 15.98
N HIS A 266 9.98 -1.53 14.71
CA HIS A 266 9.48 -2.35 13.63
C HIS A 266 10.54 -2.53 12.56
N ARG A 267 10.79 -3.77 12.16
CA ARG A 267 11.76 -4.08 11.10
C ARG A 267 11.17 -3.67 9.75
N VAL A 268 11.99 -3.03 8.93
CA VAL A 268 11.60 -2.55 7.60
C VAL A 268 12.62 -3.03 6.58
N VAL A 269 12.11 -3.50 5.45
CA VAL A 269 12.90 -3.88 4.28
C VAL A 269 12.36 -3.15 3.06
N PRO A 270 13.23 -2.74 2.11
CA PRO A 270 12.82 -2.01 0.91
C PRO A 270 12.08 -2.87 -0.12
N PHE A 271 12.19 -4.20 -0.01
CA PHE A 271 11.63 -5.17 -0.95
C PHE A 271 11.28 -6.47 -0.22
N PHE A 272 10.30 -7.22 -0.73
CA PHE A 272 9.85 -8.47 -0.12
C PHE A 272 10.92 -9.58 -0.08
N ASN A 273 11.95 -9.55 -0.92
CA ASN A 273 13.09 -10.48 -0.77
C ASN A 273 13.79 -10.32 0.61
N GLY A 274 13.62 -9.18 1.27
CA GLY A 274 14.03 -8.96 2.65
C GLY A 274 13.08 -9.55 3.70
N VAL A 275 12.00 -10.25 3.34
CA VAL A 275 11.02 -10.82 4.29
C VAL A 275 11.67 -11.70 5.37
N ALA A 276 12.80 -12.34 5.05
CA ALA A 276 13.60 -13.08 6.02
C ALA A 276 13.97 -12.22 7.24
N PHE A 277 14.33 -10.95 7.05
CA PHE A 277 14.60 -10.02 8.15
C PHE A 277 13.35 -9.63 8.92
N LEU A 278 12.20 -9.53 8.27
CA LEU A 278 10.92 -9.27 8.93
C LEU A 278 10.50 -10.42 9.86
N ILE A 279 10.86 -11.65 9.50
CA ILE A 279 10.61 -12.85 10.30
C ILE A 279 11.69 -13.01 11.37
N ASP A 280 12.97 -12.96 11.00
CA ASP A 280 14.13 -13.22 11.85
C ASP A 280 15.15 -12.06 11.80
N GLU A 281 15.39 -11.40 12.94
CA GLU A 281 16.28 -10.24 13.03
C GLU A 281 17.74 -10.61 12.70
N THR A 282 18.13 -11.87 12.85
CA THR A 282 19.48 -12.34 12.52
C THR A 282 19.75 -12.37 11.02
N ARG A 283 18.70 -12.41 10.18
CA ARG A 283 18.76 -12.43 8.71
C ARG A 283 18.83 -11.02 8.11
N LYS A 284 19.58 -10.14 8.76
CA LYS A 284 19.68 -8.72 8.44
C LYS A 284 20.34 -8.48 7.06
N PRO A 285 19.63 -7.90 6.06
CA PRO A 285 20.21 -7.62 4.75
C PRO A 285 21.14 -6.41 4.79
N ARG A 286 21.86 -6.16 3.70
CA ARG A 286 22.73 -4.97 3.55
C ARG A 286 21.95 -3.66 3.68
N LEU A 287 20.75 -3.61 3.10
CA LEU A 287 19.82 -2.49 3.20
C LEU A 287 18.69 -2.88 4.14
N TRP A 288 18.74 -2.35 5.35
CA TRP A 288 17.76 -2.60 6.40
C TRP A 288 17.41 -1.28 7.09
N ALA A 289 16.23 -1.27 7.69
CA ALA A 289 15.72 -0.15 8.45
C ALA A 289 14.94 -0.64 9.68
N ARG A 290 14.80 0.21 10.68
CA ARG A 290 13.83 0.06 11.77
C ARG A 290 13.05 1.34 11.96
N ASP A 291 11.73 1.19 11.91
CA ASP A 291 10.80 2.22 12.32
C ASP A 291 10.62 2.21 13.83
N ILE A 292 10.20 3.35 14.37
CA ILE A 292 9.80 3.50 15.76
C ILE A 292 8.39 4.09 15.79
N ALA A 293 7.49 3.47 16.55
CA ALA A 293 6.11 3.93 16.69
C ALA A 293 5.74 4.08 18.16
N TYR A 294 4.87 5.07 18.43
CA TYR A 294 4.43 5.43 19.78
C TYR A 294 2.93 5.16 19.88
N GLY A 295 2.58 4.04 20.53
CA GLY A 295 1.19 3.63 20.75
C GLY A 295 0.49 4.41 21.86
N ARG A 296 -0.76 4.03 22.14
CA ARG A 296 -1.65 4.71 23.10
C ARG A 296 -1.08 4.84 24.50
N ASN A 297 -0.33 3.83 24.92
CA ASN A 297 0.26 3.76 26.25
C ASN A 297 1.74 4.18 26.25
N ALA A 298 2.31 4.51 25.09
CA ALA A 298 3.72 4.85 24.90
C ALA A 298 3.93 6.33 24.54
N GLY A 299 2.96 7.20 24.81
CA GLY A 299 3.06 8.65 24.53
C GLY A 299 2.55 9.08 23.15
N GLY A 300 1.88 8.19 22.41
CA GLY A 300 1.20 8.54 21.17
C GLY A 300 0.00 9.45 21.38
N ARG A 301 -0.21 10.40 20.48
CA ARG A 301 -1.39 11.26 20.40
C ARG A 301 -2.41 10.65 19.44
N GLU A 302 -3.68 10.59 19.84
CA GLU A 302 -4.75 10.16 18.94
C GLU A 302 -5.06 11.25 17.90
N VAL A 303 -5.17 10.84 16.63
CA VAL A 303 -5.66 11.66 15.53
C VAL A 303 -7.13 11.33 15.32
N GLN A 304 -8.01 12.33 15.38
CA GLN A 304 -9.41 12.10 15.05
C GLN A 304 -9.53 11.95 13.54
N LEU A 305 -10.23 10.90 13.09
CA LEU A 305 -10.41 10.59 11.68
C LEU A 305 -11.85 10.82 11.26
N ARG A 306 -12.03 11.40 10.07
CA ARG A 306 -13.35 11.58 9.44
C ARG A 306 -13.42 10.76 8.15
N PRO A 307 -14.36 9.81 8.04
CA PRO A 307 -14.60 9.06 6.80
C PRO A 307 -14.89 9.97 5.60
N VAL A 308 -14.20 9.73 4.49
CA VAL A 308 -14.46 10.36 3.19
C VAL A 308 -14.55 9.26 2.14
N PHE A 309 -15.74 9.01 1.60
CA PHE A 309 -15.92 8.02 0.53
C PHE A 309 -15.54 8.66 -0.80
N ILE A 310 -14.50 8.12 -1.46
CA ILE A 310 -14.03 8.72 -2.72
C ILE A 310 -14.85 8.25 -3.91
N GLU A 311 -15.01 9.15 -4.87
CA GLU A 311 -15.64 8.85 -6.15
C GLU A 311 -14.71 7.96 -7.00
N PRO A 312 -15.24 7.11 -7.90
CA PRO A 312 -14.42 6.22 -8.73
C PRO A 312 -13.37 6.91 -9.61
N ASP A 313 -13.64 8.15 -10.02
CA ASP A 313 -12.81 9.01 -10.87
C ASP A 313 -11.89 9.93 -10.06
N HIS A 314 -11.98 9.90 -8.73
CA HIS A 314 -11.12 10.69 -7.86
C HIS A 314 -9.64 10.28 -8.10
N PRO A 315 -8.70 11.21 -8.32
CA PRO A 315 -7.31 10.89 -8.63
C PRO A 315 -6.67 9.93 -7.63
N LEU A 316 -6.86 10.15 -6.32
CA LEU A 316 -6.43 9.20 -5.29
C LEU A 316 -6.80 7.73 -5.54
N ALA A 317 -7.83 7.42 -6.32
CA ALA A 317 -8.22 6.06 -6.61
C ALA A 317 -7.28 5.34 -7.58
N ASN A 318 -6.75 6.03 -8.59
CA ASN A 318 -6.14 5.40 -9.77
C ASN A 318 -5.13 6.25 -10.55
N PHE A 319 -4.79 7.44 -10.06
CA PHE A 319 -3.85 8.34 -10.72
C PHE A 319 -2.48 7.65 -10.78
N ALA A 320 -1.68 7.98 -11.81
CA ALA A 320 -0.46 7.24 -12.17
C ALA A 320 0.81 8.12 -12.37
N GLY A 321 0.72 9.44 -12.14
CA GLY A 321 1.84 10.39 -12.27
C GLY A 321 2.89 10.42 -11.14
N LEU A 322 3.70 11.46 -11.07
CA LEU A 322 4.76 11.59 -10.05
C LEU A 322 4.36 12.59 -8.97
N LEU A 323 4.67 12.33 -7.69
CA LEU A 323 4.36 13.22 -6.56
C LEU A 323 5.51 14.18 -6.18
N ALA A 324 6.54 14.26 -7.02
CA ALA A 324 7.76 15.00 -6.73
C ALA A 324 8.56 15.29 -7.99
N PRO A 325 9.37 16.36 -7.98
CA PRO A 325 10.47 16.43 -8.93
C PRO A 325 11.46 15.28 -8.64
N PRO A 326 12.05 14.69 -9.69
CA PRO A 326 13.01 13.61 -9.54
C PRO A 326 14.27 14.10 -8.80
N ARG A 327 14.78 13.30 -7.84
CA ARG A 327 16.04 13.63 -7.13
C ARG A 327 17.25 13.14 -7.92
N ARG A 328 18.41 13.78 -7.73
CA ARG A 328 19.67 13.42 -8.40
C ARG A 328 20.78 13.11 -7.39
N LEU A 329 21.54 12.05 -7.65
CA LEU A 329 22.79 11.68 -6.98
C LEU A 329 23.89 11.69 -8.02
N LEU A 330 24.87 12.58 -7.86
CA LEU A 330 26.00 12.66 -8.78
C LEU A 330 25.58 12.79 -10.26
N GLY A 331 24.48 13.50 -10.52
CA GLY A 331 23.91 13.68 -11.86
C GLY A 331 23.00 12.55 -12.36
N ILE A 332 22.88 11.45 -11.61
CA ILE A 332 22.00 10.31 -11.91
C ILE A 332 20.68 10.50 -11.16
N TYR A 333 19.54 10.31 -11.82
CA TYR A 333 18.26 10.32 -11.12
C TYR A 333 18.20 9.16 -10.12
N ILE A 334 18.03 9.50 -8.84
CA ILE A 334 17.82 8.52 -7.77
C ILE A 334 16.54 8.85 -7.03
N GLY A 335 15.78 7.83 -6.72
CA GLY A 335 14.44 7.99 -6.18
C GLY A 335 13.47 7.27 -7.09
N ARG A 336 12.51 6.63 -6.45
CA ARG A 336 11.35 6.13 -7.16
C ARG A 336 10.45 7.32 -7.41
N ASP A 337 10.38 7.68 -8.68
CA ASP A 337 9.29 8.42 -9.26
C ASP A 337 8.19 7.39 -9.55
N GLY A 338 7.13 7.39 -8.76
CA GLY A 338 6.08 6.36 -8.80
C GLY A 338 4.84 6.78 -8.00
N PRO A 339 3.74 6.04 -8.12
CA PRO A 339 2.58 6.74 -8.64
C PRO A 339 1.51 7.06 -7.62
N PRO A 340 0.64 8.02 -7.97
CA PRO A 340 -0.27 8.70 -7.11
C PRO A 340 -1.63 8.08 -7.28
N GLY A 341 -1.87 6.98 -6.61
CA GLY A 341 -3.18 6.37 -6.60
C GLY A 341 -3.13 5.19 -5.66
N TYR A 342 -4.07 5.12 -4.73
CA TYR A 342 -4.06 4.14 -3.65
C TYR A 342 -3.90 2.71 -4.16
N ASN A 343 -4.40 2.38 -5.35
CA ASN A 343 -4.35 1.01 -5.87
C ASN A 343 -3.03 0.61 -6.55
N TYR A 344 -2.06 1.52 -6.59
CA TYR A 344 -0.71 1.19 -6.98
C TYR A 344 0.15 0.95 -5.74
N TYR A 345 0.48 -0.32 -5.48
CA TYR A 345 1.48 -0.69 -4.49
C TYR A 345 2.85 -0.87 -5.17
N ALA A 346 3.93 -0.82 -4.40
CA ALA A 346 5.26 -1.15 -4.91
C ALA A 346 5.20 -2.50 -5.66
N PRO A 347 5.85 -2.63 -6.84
CA PRO A 347 5.62 -3.72 -7.77
C PRO A 347 5.61 -5.13 -7.14
N PRO A 348 4.66 -6.00 -7.55
CA PRO A 348 3.68 -5.76 -8.61
C PRO A 348 2.57 -4.79 -8.18
N ALA A 349 2.29 -3.78 -9.02
CA ALA A 349 1.12 -2.93 -8.82
C ALA A 349 -0.14 -3.71 -9.20
N TYR A 350 -1.30 -3.31 -8.66
CA TYR A 350 -2.59 -3.87 -9.08
C TYR A 350 -2.75 -5.39 -8.86
N ILE A 351 -2.32 -5.88 -7.70
CA ILE A 351 -2.49 -7.28 -7.27
C ILE A 351 -3.92 -7.47 -6.71
N PRO A 352 -4.58 -8.63 -6.95
CA PRO A 352 -5.79 -8.99 -6.19
C PRO A 352 -5.57 -8.82 -4.68
N LEU A 353 -6.51 -8.18 -3.99
CA LEU A 353 -6.40 -7.87 -2.56
C LEU A 353 -6.25 -9.13 -1.72
N VAL A 354 -6.82 -10.26 -2.14
CA VAL A 354 -6.62 -11.55 -1.48
C VAL A 354 -5.15 -12.02 -1.52
N ASN A 355 -4.47 -11.80 -2.65
CA ASN A 355 -3.05 -12.15 -2.81
C ASN A 355 -2.19 -11.16 -2.04
N PHE A 356 -2.54 -9.86 -2.06
CA PHE A 356 -1.85 -8.83 -1.28
C PHE A 356 -1.92 -9.14 0.23
N ALA A 357 -3.11 -9.49 0.74
CA ALA A 357 -3.32 -9.93 2.11
C ALA A 357 -2.58 -11.23 2.43
N ALA A 358 -2.57 -12.21 1.53
CA ALA A 358 -1.83 -13.45 1.72
C ALA A 358 -0.33 -13.18 1.88
N MET A 359 0.27 -12.38 0.99
CA MET A 359 1.69 -12.04 1.04
C MET A 359 2.10 -11.32 2.34
N GLY A 360 1.18 -10.58 2.96
CA GLY A 360 1.40 -9.96 4.28
C GLY A 360 1.25 -10.91 5.46
N TYR A 361 0.84 -12.16 5.27
CA TYR A 361 0.58 -13.11 6.35
C TYR A 361 1.85 -13.82 6.84
N TRP A 362 2.78 -13.03 7.38
CA TRP A 362 4.00 -13.49 8.05
C TRP A 362 4.00 -13.03 9.53
N ARG A 363 4.78 -13.71 10.38
CA ARG A 363 4.95 -13.34 11.80
C ARG A 363 6.42 -13.33 12.17
N ALA A 364 6.78 -12.42 13.07
CA ALA A 364 8.09 -12.45 13.70
C ALA A 364 8.31 -13.81 14.39
N GLY A 365 9.45 -14.44 14.13
CA GLY A 365 9.80 -15.75 14.71
C GLY A 365 9.17 -16.98 14.04
N ASP A 366 8.43 -16.83 12.93
CA ASP A 366 7.86 -17.95 12.17
C ASP A 366 8.93 -18.68 11.34
N GLN A 367 9.74 -19.49 12.03
CA GLN A 367 10.86 -20.23 11.42
C GLN A 367 10.40 -21.26 10.38
N ASP A 368 9.21 -21.84 10.56
CA ASP A 368 8.62 -22.78 9.60
C ASP A 368 8.30 -22.07 8.28
N LEU A 369 7.77 -20.85 8.33
CA LEU A 369 7.56 -20.04 7.14
C LEU A 369 8.90 -19.69 6.47
N LEU A 370 9.90 -19.29 7.27
CA LEU A 370 11.21 -18.92 6.74
C LEU A 370 11.84 -20.08 5.95
N GLN A 371 11.86 -21.29 6.51
CA GLN A 371 12.37 -22.49 5.83
C GLN A 371 11.61 -22.82 4.54
N GLN A 372 10.30 -22.55 4.49
CA GLN A 372 9.50 -22.74 3.28
C GLN A 372 9.77 -21.68 2.21
N LEU A 373 10.10 -20.45 2.62
CA LEU A 373 10.38 -19.34 1.71
C LEU A 373 11.81 -19.36 1.15
N GLU A 374 12.79 -19.80 1.91
CA GLU A 374 14.21 -19.84 1.51
C GLU A 374 14.46 -20.43 0.11
N PRO A 375 13.93 -21.62 -0.27
CA PRO A 375 14.16 -22.16 -1.60
C PRO A 375 13.42 -21.40 -2.72
N MET A 376 12.52 -20.48 -2.37
CA MET A 376 11.72 -19.70 -3.32
C MET A 376 12.24 -18.27 -3.52
N ILE A 377 13.12 -17.79 -2.63
CA ILE A 377 13.72 -16.45 -2.67
C ILE A 377 15.16 -16.60 -3.16
N ASN A 378 15.52 -15.90 -4.24
CA ASN A 378 16.89 -15.86 -4.70
C ASN A 378 17.57 -14.56 -4.23
N ASP A 379 18.57 -14.69 -3.35
CA ASP A 379 19.31 -13.56 -2.80
C ASP A 379 20.23 -12.86 -3.82
N GLY A 380 20.53 -13.51 -4.97
CA GLY A 380 21.42 -12.99 -6.01
C GLY A 380 20.75 -12.06 -7.02
N ASP A 381 19.43 -12.18 -7.18
CA ASP A 381 18.62 -11.33 -8.06
C ASP A 381 17.22 -11.15 -7.43
N PRO A 382 16.94 -9.98 -6.81
CA PRO A 382 15.71 -9.72 -6.06
C PRO A 382 14.41 -10.02 -6.82
N MET A 383 14.46 -9.99 -8.16
CA MET A 383 13.27 -10.00 -9.00
C MET A 383 13.24 -11.16 -10.01
N HIS A 384 14.39 -11.64 -10.51
CA HIS A 384 14.42 -12.70 -11.54
C HIS A 384 14.51 -14.12 -10.97
N GLY A 385 14.98 -14.31 -9.75
CA GLY A 385 15.10 -15.65 -9.15
C GLY A 385 14.00 -16.03 -8.17
N THR A 386 13.12 -15.10 -7.82
CA THR A 386 12.04 -15.31 -6.85
C THR A 386 10.83 -15.98 -7.52
N ASP A 387 10.42 -17.15 -7.05
CA ASP A 387 9.23 -17.86 -7.56
C ASP A 387 7.95 -17.30 -6.92
N TRP A 388 7.53 -16.12 -7.37
CA TRP A 388 6.34 -15.43 -6.86
C TRP A 388 5.07 -16.27 -6.91
N THR A 389 4.95 -17.17 -7.90
CA THR A 389 3.78 -18.04 -8.03
C THR A 389 3.72 -19.01 -6.85
N LYS A 390 4.84 -19.67 -6.54
CA LYS A 390 4.91 -20.58 -5.39
C LYS A 390 4.76 -19.85 -4.06
N ILE A 391 5.37 -18.67 -3.92
CA ILE A 391 5.23 -17.87 -2.69
C ILE A 391 3.78 -17.47 -2.47
N VAL A 392 3.10 -16.89 -3.47
CA VAL A 392 1.69 -16.52 -3.34
C VAL A 392 0.81 -17.74 -3.02
N ALA A 393 1.04 -18.88 -3.68
CA ALA A 393 0.28 -20.11 -3.40
C ALA A 393 0.49 -20.61 -1.97
N LEU A 394 1.74 -20.63 -1.48
CA LEU A 394 2.09 -20.97 -0.10
C LEU A 394 1.39 -20.03 0.89
N MET A 395 1.53 -18.73 0.67
CA MET A 395 1.00 -17.71 1.56
C MET A 395 -0.54 -17.73 1.60
N ARG A 396 -1.21 -17.95 0.44
CA ARG A 396 -2.67 -18.14 0.39
C ARG A 396 -3.09 -19.37 1.21
N LYS A 397 -2.40 -20.49 1.05
CA LYS A 397 -2.68 -21.72 1.80
C LYS A 397 -2.55 -21.50 3.32
N ARG A 398 -1.47 -20.85 3.77
CA ARG A 398 -1.26 -20.55 5.20
C ARG A 398 -2.34 -19.62 5.76
N LEU A 399 -2.69 -18.58 5.01
CA LEU A 399 -3.74 -17.65 5.40
C LEU A 399 -5.11 -18.35 5.51
N ALA A 400 -5.48 -19.15 4.50
CA ALA A 400 -6.70 -19.94 4.49
C ALA A 400 -6.81 -20.88 5.69
N GLN A 401 -5.74 -21.63 6.00
CA GLN A 401 -5.67 -22.52 7.15
C GLN A 401 -5.88 -21.75 8.47
N SER A 402 -5.27 -20.58 8.59
CA SER A 402 -5.36 -19.78 9.82
C SER A 402 -6.75 -19.18 10.03
N ILE A 403 -7.45 -18.85 8.95
CA ILE A 403 -8.85 -18.40 8.98
C ILE A 403 -9.78 -19.56 9.37
N ALA A 404 -9.51 -20.78 8.90
CA ALA A 404 -10.29 -21.96 9.23
C ALA A 404 -10.11 -22.40 10.70
N LEU A 405 -8.89 -22.29 11.23
CA LEU A 405 -8.56 -22.63 12.62
C LEU A 405 -9.01 -21.58 13.64
N ASN A 406 -9.46 -20.41 13.19
CA ASN A 406 -10.07 -19.39 14.04
C ASN A 406 -11.59 -19.29 13.76
N PRO A 407 -12.39 -20.33 14.09
CA PRO A 407 -13.83 -20.29 13.91
C PRO A 407 -14.53 -19.41 14.94
N GLY A 408 -13.80 -18.77 15.86
CA GLY A 408 -14.29 -17.97 17.01
C GLY A 408 -15.17 -16.76 16.69
N SER A 409 -15.69 -16.67 15.47
CA SER A 409 -16.80 -15.80 15.10
C SER A 409 -18.07 -16.59 14.72
N ILE A 410 -18.15 -17.91 14.90
CA ILE A 410 -19.40 -18.66 14.83
C ILE A 410 -20.08 -18.52 16.19
N SER A 411 -21.17 -17.75 16.19
CA SER A 411 -22.11 -17.64 17.30
C SER A 411 -22.49 -19.05 17.77
N THR A 412 -22.08 -19.44 18.97
CA THR A 412 -22.86 -20.37 19.78
C THR A 412 -24.14 -19.67 20.20
N THR A 413 -25.08 -19.59 19.26
CA THR A 413 -26.50 -19.58 19.58
C THR A 413 -26.99 -21.00 19.38
N GLN A 414 -26.78 -21.82 20.41
CA GLN A 414 -27.59 -23.01 20.65
C GLN A 414 -27.92 -23.02 22.14
N ASN A 415 -29.21 -22.81 22.41
CA ASN A 415 -30.00 -23.23 23.56
C ASN A 415 -29.45 -22.88 24.96
N ASP A 416 -29.99 -21.84 25.57
CA ASP A 416 -31.09 -21.97 26.54
C ASP A 416 -31.86 -20.64 26.70
#